data_AF-A0A0J1DG10-F1
#
_entry.id   AF-A0A0J1DG10-F1
#
_cell.length_a   1.000
_cell.length_b   1.000
_cell.length_c   1.000
_cell.angle_alpha   90.00
_cell.angle_beta   90.00
_cell.angle_gamma   90.00
#
_symmetry.space_group_name_H-M   'P 1'
#
loop_
_entity.id
_entity.type
_entity.pdbx_description
1 polymer ?
#
loop_
_entity_poly.entity_id
_entity_poly.type
_entity_poly.pdbx_seq_one_letter_code
_entity_poly.pdbx_strand_id
1 'polypeptide(L)'
;MDGKPIELTAAEMAEHVKNGMRQADYSRKTAEVAEQRKAVDAEVAQARAQRDEYATKLEGLVGQANYEVSSLRAQLTDELLQSDPHGYMMIQRTAETRQAQLQQAHQELQQINGQRQQEQAANLKSHMEAQHQALLDKLPEWKDPAKAEAEAAKIQKFLADQGFKPEEMQFNDHRGVLLARKAMLYDALMARAQNTQSKVAAAPPKVARTGVPVQTEGRSTAVRRFEQTGSRDDAAAAFAEMFG
;
A
#
# COMPACT_ATOMS: atom_id res chain seq x y z
N MET A 1 10.39 -17.50 35.88
CA MET A 1 10.28 -18.93 35.57
C MET A 1 11.55 -19.61 36.05
N ASP A 2 11.40 -20.77 36.68
CA ASP A 2 12.40 -21.46 37.50
C ASP A 2 13.71 -21.78 36.76
N GLY A 3 14.83 -21.28 37.30
CA GLY A 3 16.18 -21.59 36.85
C GLY A 3 16.66 -22.95 37.35
N LYS A 4 16.03 -24.04 36.89
CA LYS A 4 16.56 -25.39 37.10
C LYS A 4 17.72 -25.61 36.13
N PRO A 5 18.92 -26.00 36.60
CA PRO A 5 20.04 -26.30 35.72
C PRO A 5 19.70 -27.53 34.87
N ILE A 6 19.71 -27.36 33.56
CA ILE A 6 19.56 -28.44 32.59
C ILE A 6 20.98 -28.93 32.27
N GLU A 7 21.30 -30.18 32.60
CA GLU A 7 22.55 -30.80 32.17
C GLU A 7 22.43 -31.16 30.68
N LEU A 8 23.00 -30.32 29.82
CA LEU A 8 23.15 -30.61 28.40
C LEU A 8 24.36 -31.53 28.20
N THR A 9 24.19 -32.59 27.42
CA THR A 9 25.32 -33.44 27.02
C THR A 9 26.31 -32.65 26.17
N ALA A 10 27.58 -33.07 26.13
CA ALA A 10 28.62 -32.38 25.35
C ALA A 10 28.24 -32.21 23.86
N ALA A 11 27.44 -33.14 23.30
CA ALA A 11 26.91 -33.08 21.94
C ALA A 11 25.82 -31.99 21.79
N GLU A 12 24.89 -31.88 22.74
CA GLU A 12 23.83 -30.87 22.72
C GLU A 12 24.37 -29.45 22.94
N MET A 13 25.39 -29.29 23.80
CA MET A 13 26.13 -28.03 23.95
C MET A 13 26.83 -27.61 22.66
N ALA A 14 27.49 -28.55 21.96
CA ALA A 14 28.14 -28.28 20.68
C ALA A 14 27.12 -27.88 19.60
N GLU A 15 25.95 -28.51 19.57
CA GLU A 15 24.88 -28.18 18.64
C GLU A 15 24.26 -26.80 18.94
N HIS A 16 24.07 -26.45 20.21
CA HIS A 16 23.54 -25.16 20.63
C HIS A 16 24.51 -24.00 20.31
N VAL A 17 25.82 -24.21 20.51
CA VAL A 17 26.86 -23.24 20.10
C VAL A 17 26.90 -23.11 18.57
N LYS A 18 26.84 -24.24 17.83
CA LYS A 18 26.80 -24.23 16.36
C LYS A 18 25.54 -23.58 15.80
N ASN A 19 24.40 -23.68 16.50
CA ASN A 19 23.15 -23.01 16.14
C ASN A 19 23.20 -21.51 16.45
N GLY A 20 23.77 -21.12 17.59
CA GLY A 20 24.02 -19.70 17.93
C GLY A 20 25.02 -19.01 16.99
N MET A 21 26.07 -19.72 16.57
CA MET A 21 27.03 -19.22 15.56
C MET A 21 26.37 -19.04 14.20
N ARG A 22 25.54 -19.99 13.75
CA ARG A 22 24.77 -19.86 12.51
C ARG A 22 23.80 -18.68 12.57
N GLN A 23 23.04 -18.52 13.66
CA GLN A 23 22.12 -17.39 13.83
C GLN A 23 22.85 -16.03 13.83
N ALA A 24 23.98 -15.93 14.54
CA ALA A 24 24.82 -14.74 14.52
C ALA A 24 25.37 -14.41 13.12
N ASP A 25 25.78 -15.43 12.36
CA ASP A 25 26.22 -15.26 10.96
C ASP A 25 25.09 -14.82 10.04
N TYR A 26 23.88 -15.37 10.18
CA TYR A 26 22.71 -14.92 9.42
C TYR A 26 22.34 -13.48 9.76
N SER A 27 22.32 -13.11 11.04
CA SER A 27 22.05 -11.72 11.46
C SER A 27 23.10 -10.75 10.94
N ARG A 28 24.40 -11.10 10.99
CA ARG A 28 25.49 -10.28 10.43
C ARG A 28 25.37 -10.14 8.92
N LYS A 29 25.15 -11.23 8.18
CA LYS A 29 24.98 -11.19 6.72
C LYS A 29 23.72 -10.43 6.31
N THR A 30 22.64 -10.54 7.06
CA THR A 30 21.40 -9.79 6.79
C THR A 30 21.60 -8.30 7.07
N ALA A 31 22.31 -7.96 8.15
CA ALA A 31 22.69 -6.59 8.45
C ALA A 31 23.63 -6.02 7.39
N GLU A 32 24.64 -6.76 6.95
CA GLU A 32 25.57 -6.38 5.89
C GLU A 32 24.85 -6.17 4.55
N VAL A 33 23.92 -7.06 4.17
CA VAL A 33 23.10 -6.89 2.97
C VAL A 33 22.16 -5.69 3.10
N ALA A 34 21.58 -5.44 4.27
CA ALA A 34 20.74 -4.27 4.50
C ALA A 34 21.55 -2.96 4.45
N GLU A 35 22.77 -2.97 4.99
CA GLU A 35 23.71 -1.85 4.95
C GLU A 35 24.19 -1.57 3.52
N GLN A 36 24.57 -2.62 2.77
CA GLN A 36 24.92 -2.51 1.36
C GLN A 36 23.75 -1.98 0.51
N ARG A 37 22.53 -2.47 0.72
CA ARG A 37 21.33 -1.95 0.04
C ARG A 37 21.11 -0.48 0.34
N LYS A 38 21.21 -0.09 1.61
CA LYS A 38 21.06 1.30 2.03
C LYS A 38 22.15 2.20 1.42
N ALA A 39 23.38 1.71 1.31
CA ALA A 39 24.47 2.43 0.66
C ALA A 39 24.19 2.61 -0.84
N VAL A 40 23.78 1.54 -1.55
CA VAL A 40 23.40 1.61 -2.97
C VAL A 40 22.22 2.54 -3.19
N ASP A 41 21.17 2.46 -2.36
CA ASP A 41 20.00 3.34 -2.45
C ASP A 41 20.39 4.82 -2.24
N ALA A 42 21.32 5.08 -1.31
CA ALA A 42 21.85 6.42 -1.08
C ALA A 42 22.68 6.94 -2.27
N GLU A 43 23.53 6.09 -2.85
CA GLU A 43 24.30 6.42 -4.06
C GLU A 43 23.39 6.70 -5.25
N VAL A 44 22.35 5.88 -5.45
CA VAL A 44 21.34 6.08 -6.50
C VAL A 44 20.58 7.39 -6.28
N ALA A 45 20.17 7.68 -5.06
CA ALA A 45 19.49 8.94 -4.73
C ALA A 45 20.41 10.16 -4.97
N GLN A 46 21.69 10.07 -4.59
CA GLN A 46 22.68 11.11 -4.84
C GLN A 46 22.93 11.31 -6.34
N ALA A 47 23.08 10.24 -7.11
CA ALA A 47 23.25 10.30 -8.55
C ALA A 47 22.04 10.94 -9.25
N ARG A 48 20.81 10.62 -8.80
CA ARG A 48 19.58 11.26 -9.28
C ARG A 48 19.58 12.76 -8.98
N ALA A 49 19.91 13.15 -7.74
CA ALA A 49 19.99 14.55 -7.35
C ALA A 49 21.03 15.33 -8.16
N GLN A 50 22.21 14.75 -8.39
CA GLN A 50 23.26 15.35 -9.22
C GLN A 50 22.81 15.51 -10.67
N ARG A 51 22.12 14.52 -11.24
CA ARG A 51 21.55 14.59 -12.59
C ARG A 51 20.49 15.68 -12.69
N ASP A 52 19.64 15.82 -11.67
CA ASP A 52 18.60 16.85 -11.66
C ASP A 52 19.20 18.26 -11.53
N GLU A 53 20.22 18.43 -10.66
CA GLU A 53 20.98 19.68 -10.57
C GLU A 53 21.67 20.02 -11.90
N TYR A 54 22.29 19.02 -12.54
CA TYR A 54 22.91 19.17 -13.85
C TYR A 54 21.90 19.60 -14.91
N ALA A 55 20.73 18.96 -14.96
CA ALA A 55 19.65 19.31 -15.89
C ALA A 55 19.19 20.76 -15.72
N THR A 56 18.96 21.21 -14.48
CA THR A 56 18.55 22.59 -14.19
C THR A 56 19.61 23.61 -14.61
N LYS A 57 20.90 23.32 -14.36
CA LYS A 57 22.00 24.17 -14.84
C LYS A 57 22.05 24.23 -16.37
N LEU A 58 21.90 23.08 -17.03
CA LEU A 58 21.92 22.98 -18.48
C LEU A 58 20.73 23.72 -19.13
N GLU A 59 19.53 23.65 -18.55
CA GLU A 59 18.36 24.42 -18.97
C GLU A 59 18.61 25.94 -18.90
N GLY A 60 19.24 26.42 -17.82
CA GLY A 60 19.63 27.81 -17.68
C GLY A 60 20.63 28.26 -18.75
N LEU A 61 21.67 27.46 -19.01
CA LEU A 61 22.67 27.71 -20.05
C LEU A 61 22.04 27.72 -21.46
N VAL A 62 21.12 26.81 -21.73
CA VAL A 62 20.37 26.76 -23.00
C VAL A 62 19.51 28.02 -23.18
N GLY A 63 18.86 28.51 -22.12
CA GLY A 63 18.12 29.77 -22.16
C GLY A 63 19.01 30.96 -22.52
N GLN A 64 20.17 31.07 -21.86
CA GLN A 64 21.15 32.12 -22.14
C GLN A 64 21.72 32.04 -23.56
N ALA A 65 22.11 30.84 -24.01
CA ALA A 65 22.67 30.63 -25.34
C ALA A 65 21.64 30.91 -26.45
N ASN A 66 20.36 30.61 -26.21
CA ASN A 66 19.28 30.96 -27.16
C ASN A 66 19.18 32.48 -27.34
N TYR A 67 19.26 33.23 -26.25
CA TYR A 67 19.28 34.70 -26.30
C TYR A 67 20.51 35.23 -27.05
N GLU A 68 21.71 34.70 -26.76
CA GLU A 68 22.95 35.08 -27.44
C GLU A 68 22.85 34.84 -28.96
N VAL A 69 22.45 33.64 -29.38
CA VAL A 69 22.28 33.30 -30.81
C VAL A 69 21.26 34.22 -31.49
N SER A 70 20.14 34.49 -30.84
CA SER A 70 19.12 35.41 -31.37
C SER A 70 19.68 36.83 -31.54
N SER A 71 20.45 37.31 -30.56
CA SER A 71 21.08 38.63 -30.60
C SER A 71 22.14 38.75 -31.71
N LEU A 72 22.92 37.69 -31.96
CA LEU A 72 23.90 37.65 -33.05
C LEU A 72 23.22 37.64 -34.42
N ARG A 73 22.13 36.87 -34.55
CA ARG A 73 21.34 36.83 -35.79
C ARG A 73 20.67 38.17 -36.10
N ALA A 74 20.20 38.89 -35.07
CA ALA A 74 19.62 40.22 -35.25
C ALA A 74 20.62 41.25 -35.79
N GLN A 75 21.93 41.04 -35.59
CA GLN A 75 22.99 41.90 -36.12
C GLN A 75 23.32 41.63 -37.60
N LEU A 76 22.88 40.49 -38.15
CA LEU A 76 23.14 40.11 -39.55
C LEU A 76 22.17 40.84 -40.50
N THR A 77 22.38 42.15 -40.69
CA THR A 77 21.58 42.97 -41.60
C THR A 77 22.21 43.08 -42.99
N ASP A 78 21.40 43.36 -44.01
CA ASP A 78 21.88 43.61 -45.37
C ASP A 78 22.81 44.83 -45.44
N GLU A 79 22.56 45.83 -44.60
CA GLU A 79 23.40 47.02 -44.46
C GLU A 79 24.80 46.67 -43.94
N LEU A 80 24.89 45.77 -42.94
CA LEU A 80 26.17 45.27 -42.44
C LEU A 80 26.90 44.46 -43.50
N LEU A 81 26.18 43.63 -44.26
CA LEU A 81 26.76 42.86 -45.36
C LEU A 81 27.37 43.75 -46.44
N GLN A 82 26.75 44.89 -46.75
CA GLN A 82 27.26 45.84 -47.76
C GLN A 82 28.40 46.72 -47.24
N SER A 83 28.37 47.11 -45.97
CA SER A 83 29.35 48.02 -45.36
C SER A 83 30.59 47.32 -44.81
N ASP A 84 30.45 46.14 -44.20
CA ASP A 84 31.54 45.30 -43.69
C ASP A 84 31.24 43.79 -43.88
N PRO A 85 31.50 43.25 -45.09
CA PRO A 85 31.31 41.83 -45.38
C PRO A 85 32.13 40.91 -44.47
N HIS A 86 33.31 41.34 -44.00
CA HIS A 86 34.17 40.53 -43.16
C HIS A 86 33.60 40.41 -41.73
N GLY A 87 33.15 41.53 -41.16
CA GLY A 87 32.43 41.56 -39.87
C GLY A 87 31.16 40.71 -39.90
N TYR A 88 30.39 40.81 -40.99
CA TYR A 88 29.22 39.95 -41.21
C TYR A 88 29.58 38.45 -41.13
N MET A 89 30.60 38.01 -41.87
CA MET A 89 31.03 36.60 -41.87
C MET A 89 31.51 36.12 -40.49
N MET A 90 32.17 36.97 -39.71
CA MET A 90 32.60 36.63 -38.35
C MET A 90 31.42 36.45 -37.40
N ILE A 91 30.43 37.34 -37.45
CA ILE A 91 29.19 37.24 -36.66
C ILE A 91 28.41 35.99 -37.08
N GLN A 92 28.28 35.75 -38.39
CA GLN A 92 27.60 34.57 -38.92
C GLN A 92 28.25 33.28 -38.41
N ARG A 93 29.58 33.16 -38.53
CA ARG A 93 30.31 31.97 -38.07
C ARG A 93 30.16 31.76 -36.57
N THR A 94 30.17 32.84 -35.80
CA THR A 94 29.96 32.79 -34.35
C THR A 94 28.55 32.31 -34.03
N ALA A 95 27.53 32.85 -34.70
CA ALA A 95 26.13 32.44 -34.54
C ALA A 95 25.92 30.97 -34.91
N GLU A 96 26.53 30.50 -36.00
CA GLU A 96 26.48 29.10 -36.45
C GLU A 96 27.14 28.16 -35.43
N THR A 97 28.32 28.52 -34.91
CA THR A 97 29.04 27.74 -33.90
C THR A 97 28.22 27.63 -32.61
N ARG A 98 27.66 28.75 -32.14
CA ARG A 98 26.79 28.80 -30.96
C ARG A 98 25.51 28.00 -31.17
N GLN A 99 24.92 28.08 -32.36
CA GLN A 99 23.73 27.31 -32.71
C GLN A 99 24.01 25.79 -32.68
N ALA A 100 25.18 25.34 -33.13
CA ALA A 100 25.56 23.93 -33.06
C ALA A 100 25.74 23.45 -31.61
N GLN A 101 26.41 24.24 -30.77
CA GLN A 101 26.54 23.96 -29.32
C GLN A 101 25.16 23.87 -28.64
N LEU A 102 24.25 24.78 -29.00
CA LEU A 102 22.90 24.82 -28.49
C LEU A 102 22.08 23.58 -28.89
N GLN A 103 22.24 23.10 -30.12
CA GLN A 103 21.60 21.86 -30.57
C GLN A 103 22.09 20.65 -29.78
N GLN A 104 23.39 20.55 -29.49
CA GLN A 104 23.94 19.48 -28.66
C GLN A 104 23.37 19.53 -27.23
N ALA A 105 23.32 20.70 -26.62
CA ALA A 105 22.73 20.88 -25.29
C ALA A 105 21.24 20.50 -25.25
N HIS A 106 20.48 20.80 -26.31
CA HIS A 106 19.08 20.36 -26.40
C HIS A 106 18.94 18.84 -26.51
N GLN A 107 19.81 18.17 -27.28
CA GLN A 107 19.80 16.72 -27.38
C GLN A 107 20.10 16.08 -26.02
N GLU A 108 21.06 16.63 -25.28
CA GLU A 108 21.40 16.15 -23.93
C GLU A 108 20.23 16.34 -22.94
N LEU A 109 19.57 17.52 -22.94
CA LEU A 109 18.36 17.73 -22.15
C LEU A 109 17.24 16.75 -22.50
N GLN A 110 17.03 16.47 -23.78
CA GLN A 110 16.05 15.49 -24.22
C GLN A 110 16.38 14.09 -23.70
N GLN A 111 17.65 13.69 -23.74
CA GLN A 111 18.08 12.39 -23.20
C GLN A 111 17.86 12.32 -21.68
N ILE A 112 18.23 13.34 -20.92
CA ILE A 112 18.03 13.38 -19.46
C ILE A 112 16.55 13.32 -19.12
N ASN A 113 15.71 14.08 -19.82
CA ASN A 113 14.27 14.07 -19.62
C ASN A 113 13.64 12.71 -19.97
N GLY A 114 14.11 12.06 -21.05
CA GLY A 114 13.70 10.71 -21.40
C GLY A 114 14.06 9.69 -20.30
N GLN A 115 15.28 9.75 -19.77
CA GLN A 115 15.71 8.90 -18.65
C GLN A 115 14.86 9.15 -17.39
N ARG A 116 14.59 10.42 -17.06
CA ARG A 116 13.75 10.80 -15.91
C ARG A 116 12.34 10.22 -16.03
N GLN A 117 11.72 10.30 -17.20
CA GLN A 117 10.38 9.75 -17.42
C GLN A 117 10.35 8.23 -17.30
N GLN A 118 11.34 7.54 -17.87
CA GLN A 118 11.46 6.08 -17.76
C GLN A 118 11.63 5.64 -16.31
N GLU A 119 12.47 6.34 -15.56
CA GLU A 119 12.71 6.05 -14.14
C GLU A 119 11.45 6.29 -13.30
N GLN A 120 10.72 7.39 -13.53
CA GLN A 120 9.45 7.65 -12.86
C GLN A 120 8.40 6.57 -13.16
N ALA A 121 8.28 6.14 -14.41
CA ALA A 121 7.37 5.06 -14.79
C ALA A 121 7.75 3.72 -14.13
N ALA A 122 9.05 3.41 -14.07
CA ALA A 122 9.53 2.20 -13.39
C ALA A 122 9.28 2.25 -11.87
N ASN A 123 9.54 3.40 -11.23
CA ASN A 123 9.27 3.61 -9.81
C ASN A 123 7.77 3.51 -9.50
N LEU A 124 6.90 4.07 -10.35
CA LEU A 124 5.45 3.96 -10.21
C LEU A 124 4.98 2.51 -10.33
N LYS A 125 5.48 1.78 -11.32
CA LYS A 125 5.16 0.36 -11.50
C LYS A 125 5.59 -0.47 -10.29
N SER A 126 6.82 -0.31 -9.82
CA SER A 126 7.33 -1.00 -8.63
C SER A 126 6.52 -0.65 -7.38
N HIS A 127 6.13 0.62 -7.23
CA HIS A 127 5.26 1.05 -6.15
C HIS A 127 3.89 0.36 -6.23
N MET A 128 3.23 0.35 -7.39
CA MET A 128 1.94 -0.33 -7.58
C MET A 128 2.02 -1.82 -7.29
N GLU A 129 3.09 -2.50 -7.72
CA GLU A 129 3.33 -3.92 -7.40
C GLU A 129 3.48 -4.14 -5.90
N ALA A 130 4.25 -3.30 -5.21
CA ALA A 130 4.42 -3.37 -3.75
C ALA A 130 3.10 -3.11 -3.00
N GLN A 131 2.31 -2.14 -3.46
CA GLN A 131 0.97 -1.86 -2.92
C GLN A 131 0.03 -3.04 -3.13
N HIS A 132 0.05 -3.65 -4.31
CA HIS A 132 -0.74 -4.84 -4.62
C HIS A 132 -0.35 -6.03 -3.72
N GLN A 133 0.95 -6.27 -3.53
CA GLN A 133 1.42 -7.33 -2.63
C GLN A 133 0.97 -7.07 -1.18
N ALA A 134 1.11 -5.83 -0.70
CA ALA A 134 0.64 -5.43 0.63
C ALA A 134 -0.88 -5.63 0.79
N LEU A 135 -1.66 -5.37 -0.26
CA LEU A 135 -3.09 -5.65 -0.27
C LEU A 135 -3.38 -7.15 -0.12
N LEU A 136 -2.70 -8.01 -0.88
CA LEU A 136 -2.87 -9.47 -0.82
C LEU A 136 -2.42 -10.06 0.51
N ASP A 137 -1.41 -9.47 1.17
CA ASP A 137 -0.97 -9.89 2.49
C ASP A 137 -2.02 -9.56 3.58
N LYS A 138 -2.76 -8.44 3.40
CA LYS A 138 -3.86 -8.04 4.31
C LYS A 138 -5.19 -8.71 3.97
N LEU A 139 -5.41 -9.05 2.70
CA LEU A 139 -6.60 -9.74 2.17
C LEU A 139 -6.17 -10.99 1.38
N PRO A 140 -5.79 -12.10 2.06
CA PRO A 140 -5.35 -13.32 1.38
C PRO A 140 -6.43 -13.94 0.47
N GLU A 141 -7.70 -13.65 0.75
CA GLU A 141 -8.84 -14.09 -0.05
C GLU A 141 -8.87 -13.47 -1.46
N TRP A 142 -8.17 -12.35 -1.68
CA TRP A 142 -8.03 -11.71 -3.00
C TRP A 142 -6.92 -12.33 -3.86
N LYS A 143 -6.21 -13.36 -3.35
CA LYS A 143 -5.32 -14.17 -4.20
C LYS A 143 -6.11 -14.99 -5.23
N ASP A 144 -7.39 -15.25 -4.95
CA ASP A 144 -8.33 -15.79 -5.93
C ASP A 144 -8.89 -14.63 -6.77
N PRO A 145 -8.59 -14.57 -8.08
CA PRO A 145 -8.99 -13.46 -8.94
C PRO A 145 -10.51 -13.30 -9.00
N ALA A 146 -11.28 -14.39 -8.94
CA ALA A 146 -12.74 -14.31 -8.98
C ALA A 146 -13.32 -13.66 -7.71
N LYS A 147 -12.72 -13.92 -6.54
CA LYS A 147 -13.11 -13.28 -5.28
C LYS A 147 -12.69 -11.81 -5.26
N ALA A 148 -11.49 -11.52 -5.72
CA ALA A 148 -10.98 -10.14 -5.81
C ALA A 148 -11.89 -9.29 -6.71
N GLU A 149 -12.23 -9.79 -7.91
CA GLU A 149 -13.10 -9.08 -8.86
C GLU A 149 -14.51 -8.89 -8.30
N ALA A 150 -15.11 -9.93 -7.73
CA ALA A 150 -16.45 -9.86 -7.14
C ALA A 150 -16.53 -8.88 -5.96
N GLU A 151 -15.48 -8.77 -5.15
CA GLU A 151 -15.44 -7.83 -4.03
C GLU A 151 -15.07 -6.42 -4.47
N ALA A 152 -14.16 -6.26 -5.43
CA ALA A 152 -13.83 -4.98 -6.04
C ALA A 152 -15.07 -4.32 -6.69
N ALA A 153 -15.89 -5.10 -7.40
CA ALA A 153 -17.14 -4.60 -7.98
C ALA A 153 -18.13 -4.11 -6.92
N LYS A 154 -18.21 -4.79 -5.76
CA LYS A 154 -19.06 -4.35 -4.63
C LYS A 154 -18.53 -3.05 -4.02
N ILE A 155 -17.21 -2.93 -3.87
CA ILE A 155 -16.57 -1.71 -3.34
C ILE A 155 -16.79 -0.53 -4.29
N GLN A 156 -16.61 -0.73 -5.60
CA GLN A 156 -16.87 0.32 -6.60
C GLN A 156 -18.32 0.79 -6.55
N LYS A 157 -19.28 -0.15 -6.48
CA LYS A 157 -20.69 0.18 -6.33
C LYS A 157 -20.96 0.95 -5.03
N PHE A 158 -20.41 0.50 -3.91
CA PHE A 158 -20.55 1.19 -2.64
C PHE A 158 -20.02 2.63 -2.71
N LEU A 159 -18.83 2.85 -3.30
CA LEU A 159 -18.27 4.18 -3.47
C LEU A 159 -19.12 5.06 -4.40
N ALA A 160 -19.66 4.49 -5.47
CA ALA A 160 -20.58 5.20 -6.36
C ALA A 160 -21.85 5.63 -5.61
N ASP A 161 -22.41 4.76 -4.77
CA ASP A 161 -23.58 5.06 -3.93
C ASP A 161 -23.28 6.18 -2.90
N GLN A 162 -22.01 6.32 -2.48
CA GLN A 162 -21.53 7.42 -1.62
C GLN A 162 -21.20 8.71 -2.40
N GLY A 163 -21.35 8.72 -3.73
CA GLY A 163 -21.14 9.90 -4.58
C GLY A 163 -19.73 10.08 -5.15
N PHE A 164 -18.85 9.08 -5.03
CA PHE A 164 -17.54 9.10 -5.68
C PHE A 164 -17.69 8.96 -7.19
N LYS A 165 -16.84 9.65 -7.94
CA LYS A 165 -16.73 9.52 -9.40
C LYS A 165 -15.75 8.40 -9.78
N PRO A 166 -15.87 7.81 -10.98
CA PRO A 166 -14.97 6.72 -11.41
C PRO A 166 -13.48 7.08 -11.35
N GLU A 167 -13.12 8.33 -11.59
CA GLU A 167 -11.74 8.81 -11.55
C GLU A 167 -11.18 8.82 -10.11
N GLU A 168 -12.04 9.02 -9.12
CA GLU A 168 -11.69 9.04 -7.69
C GLU A 168 -11.58 7.62 -7.10
N MET A 169 -12.10 6.61 -7.81
CA MET A 169 -12.06 5.20 -7.40
C MET A 169 -10.77 4.49 -7.84
N GLN A 170 -9.87 5.18 -8.56
CA GLN A 170 -8.56 4.66 -8.92
C GLN A 170 -7.57 4.81 -7.76
N PHE A 171 -7.61 3.84 -6.84
CA PHE A 171 -6.70 3.83 -5.69
C PHE A 171 -5.28 3.43 -6.10
N ASN A 172 -4.34 4.36 -5.95
CA ASN A 172 -2.90 4.07 -6.11
C ASN A 172 -2.28 3.40 -4.87
N ASP A 173 -3.03 3.31 -3.77
CA ASP A 173 -2.58 2.79 -2.49
C ASP A 173 -3.59 1.79 -1.92
N HIS A 174 -3.09 0.64 -1.47
CA HIS A 174 -3.92 -0.42 -0.88
C HIS A 174 -4.77 0.04 0.31
N ARG A 175 -4.33 1.08 1.04
CA ARG A 175 -5.05 1.65 2.19
C ARG A 175 -6.43 2.17 1.82
N GLY A 176 -6.57 2.77 0.64
CA GLY A 176 -7.86 3.27 0.14
C GLY A 176 -8.87 2.13 -0.06
N VAL A 177 -8.42 1.05 -0.69
CA VAL A 177 -9.22 -0.16 -0.92
C VAL A 177 -9.65 -0.78 0.42
N LEU A 178 -8.72 -0.91 1.37
CA LEU A 178 -8.99 -1.46 2.70
C LEU A 178 -10.01 -0.61 3.49
N LEU A 179 -9.90 0.70 3.41
CA LEU A 179 -10.83 1.62 4.07
C LEU A 179 -12.22 1.54 3.46
N ALA A 180 -12.32 1.59 2.13
CA ALA A 180 -13.59 1.48 1.41
C ALA A 180 -14.28 0.14 1.70
N ARG A 181 -13.52 -0.96 1.70
CA ARG A 181 -14.00 -2.29 2.10
C ARG A 181 -14.54 -2.29 3.52
N LYS A 182 -13.79 -1.73 4.48
CA LYS A 182 -14.21 -1.68 5.89
C LYS A 182 -15.50 -0.87 6.06
N ALA A 183 -15.61 0.28 5.41
CA ALA A 183 -16.81 1.11 5.43
C ALA A 183 -18.02 0.36 4.85
N MET A 184 -17.86 -0.26 3.69
CA MET A 184 -18.91 -1.08 3.06
C MET A 184 -19.41 -2.21 3.99
N LEU A 185 -18.49 -2.95 4.61
CA LEU A 185 -18.84 -4.04 5.51
C LEU A 185 -19.52 -3.54 6.78
N TYR A 186 -19.11 -2.37 7.29
CA TYR A 186 -19.73 -1.74 8.45
C TYR A 186 -21.18 -1.32 8.15
N ASP A 187 -21.41 -0.64 7.03
CA ASP A 187 -22.77 -0.21 6.63
C ASP A 187 -23.69 -1.41 6.40
N ALA A 188 -23.17 -2.48 5.77
CA ALA A 188 -23.91 -3.72 5.60
C ALA A 188 -24.28 -4.37 6.95
N LEU A 189 -23.38 -4.31 7.94
CA LEU A 189 -23.64 -4.82 9.29
C LEU A 189 -24.72 -3.99 10.00
N MET A 190 -24.63 -2.67 9.93
CA MET A 190 -25.61 -1.77 10.56
C MET A 190 -26.99 -1.92 9.93
N ALA A 191 -27.07 -2.03 8.60
CA ALA A 191 -28.32 -2.28 7.90
C ALA A 191 -28.93 -3.65 8.28
N ARG A 192 -28.10 -4.70 8.43
CA ARG A 192 -28.58 -6.00 8.92
C ARG A 192 -29.09 -5.91 10.36
N ALA A 193 -28.38 -5.21 11.24
CA ALA A 193 -28.78 -5.02 12.64
C ALA A 193 -30.14 -4.32 12.75
N GLN A 194 -30.35 -3.24 12.00
CA GLN A 194 -31.64 -2.54 11.93
C GLN A 194 -32.75 -3.45 11.40
N ASN A 195 -32.48 -4.20 10.34
CA ASN A 195 -33.44 -5.15 9.77
C ASN A 195 -33.78 -6.31 10.72
N THR A 196 -32.83 -6.76 11.54
CA THR A 196 -33.12 -7.76 12.57
C THR A 196 -33.94 -7.18 13.72
N GLN A 197 -33.68 -5.94 14.15
CA GLN A 197 -34.48 -5.27 15.17
C GLN A 197 -35.92 -5.04 14.68
N SER A 198 -36.11 -4.60 13.44
CA SER A 198 -37.44 -4.41 12.87
C SER A 198 -38.21 -5.73 12.72
N LYS A 199 -37.54 -6.83 12.35
CA LYS A 199 -38.15 -8.17 12.31
C LYS A 199 -38.53 -8.71 13.69
N VAL A 200 -37.72 -8.45 14.73
CA VAL A 200 -38.06 -8.83 16.11
C VAL A 200 -39.22 -7.99 16.63
N ALA A 201 -39.26 -6.70 16.34
CA ALA A 201 -40.38 -5.82 16.71
C ALA A 201 -41.68 -6.16 15.96
N ALA A 202 -41.58 -6.60 14.70
CA ALA A 202 -42.71 -7.06 13.89
C ALA A 202 -43.11 -8.52 14.15
N ALA A 203 -42.35 -9.26 14.96
CA ALA A 203 -42.73 -10.61 15.36
C ALA A 203 -43.99 -10.52 16.22
N PRO A 204 -45.06 -11.30 15.91
CA PRO A 204 -46.27 -11.27 16.71
C PRO A 204 -45.92 -11.60 18.16
N PRO A 205 -46.52 -10.90 19.15
CA PRO A 205 -46.26 -11.21 20.55
C PRO A 205 -46.51 -12.70 20.75
N LYS A 206 -45.59 -13.38 21.45
CA LYS A 206 -45.81 -14.77 21.87
C LYS A 206 -47.13 -14.78 22.62
N VAL A 207 -48.19 -15.20 21.93
CA VAL A 207 -49.45 -15.53 22.58
C VAL A 207 -49.12 -16.67 23.52
N ALA A 208 -49.10 -16.37 24.81
CA ALA A 208 -49.20 -17.40 25.81
C ALA A 208 -50.46 -18.17 25.46
N ARG A 209 -50.31 -19.34 24.83
CA ARG A 209 -51.38 -20.32 24.80
C ARG A 209 -51.74 -20.50 26.26
N THR A 210 -52.93 -20.05 26.65
CA THR A 210 -53.60 -20.47 27.87
C THR A 210 -53.79 -21.99 27.73
N GLY A 211 -52.74 -22.70 28.14
CA GLY A 211 -52.70 -24.14 28.13
C GLY A 211 -53.59 -24.63 29.25
N VAL A 212 -54.63 -25.36 28.87
CA VAL A 212 -55.12 -26.53 29.62
C VAL A 212 -53.90 -27.21 30.25
N PRO A 213 -53.92 -27.55 31.55
CA PRO A 213 -52.76 -28.11 32.23
C PRO A 213 -52.40 -29.44 31.56
N VAL A 214 -51.38 -29.41 30.72
CA VAL A 214 -50.69 -30.62 30.29
C VAL A 214 -49.91 -31.07 31.52
N GLN A 215 -50.38 -32.15 32.14
CA GLN A 215 -49.55 -32.92 33.06
C GLN A 215 -48.31 -33.33 32.29
N THR A 216 -47.20 -32.64 32.55
CA THR A 216 -45.87 -33.05 32.12
C THR A 216 -45.42 -34.11 33.11
N GLU A 217 -45.95 -35.32 32.96
CA GLU A 217 -45.34 -36.52 33.51
C GLU A 217 -43.91 -36.59 32.98
N GLY A 218 -42.94 -36.51 33.88
CA GLY A 218 -41.54 -36.87 33.58
C GLY A 218 -40.47 -35.84 33.94
N ARG A 219 -40.81 -34.59 34.31
CA ARG A 219 -39.79 -33.64 34.82
C ARG A 219 -40.02 -33.26 36.27
N SER A 220 -39.08 -33.70 37.11
CA SER A 220 -39.10 -33.46 38.54
C SER A 220 -39.02 -31.98 38.88
N THR A 221 -39.49 -31.63 40.07
CA THR A 221 -39.50 -30.23 40.51
C THR A 221 -38.09 -29.68 40.76
N ALA A 222 -37.10 -30.54 41.06
CA ALA A 222 -35.72 -30.12 41.23
C ALA A 222 -35.05 -29.73 39.91
N VAL A 223 -35.31 -30.46 38.80
CA VAL A 223 -34.78 -30.09 37.47
C VAL A 223 -35.26 -28.69 37.06
N ARG A 224 -36.52 -28.35 37.35
CA ARG A 224 -37.06 -27.02 37.03
C ARG A 224 -36.45 -25.91 37.86
N ARG A 225 -36.16 -26.16 39.15
CA ARG A 225 -35.49 -25.17 39.99
C ARG A 225 -34.07 -24.92 39.50
N PHE A 226 -33.33 -25.97 39.16
CA PHE A 226 -32.00 -25.83 38.58
C PHE A 226 -32.00 -25.01 37.27
N GLU A 227 -32.95 -25.26 36.35
CA GLU A 227 -33.08 -24.48 35.11
C GLU A 227 -33.37 -22.98 35.38
N GLN A 228 -34.02 -22.65 36.49
CA GLN A 228 -34.37 -21.28 36.85
C GLN A 228 -33.27 -20.56 37.62
N THR A 229 -32.58 -21.25 38.53
CA THR A 229 -31.62 -20.63 39.46
C THR A 229 -30.17 -20.80 39.00
N GLY A 230 -29.85 -21.86 38.25
CA GLY A 230 -28.48 -22.24 37.89
C GLY A 230 -27.57 -22.55 39.09
N SER A 231 -28.14 -22.70 40.30
CA SER A 231 -27.37 -22.90 41.53
C SER A 231 -26.78 -24.31 41.60
N ARG A 232 -25.60 -24.43 42.20
CA ARG A 232 -24.93 -25.73 42.45
C ARG A 232 -25.75 -26.63 43.38
N ASP A 233 -26.46 -26.05 44.34
CA ASP A 233 -27.28 -26.80 45.30
C ASP A 233 -28.53 -27.38 44.63
N ASP A 234 -29.17 -26.61 43.73
CA ASP A 234 -30.31 -27.08 42.95
C ASP A 234 -29.90 -28.12 41.90
N ALA A 235 -28.68 -28.01 41.35
CA ALA A 235 -28.10 -29.05 40.50
C ALA A 235 -27.94 -30.37 41.26
N ALA A 236 -27.37 -30.32 42.48
CA ALA A 236 -27.20 -31.51 43.32
C ALA A 236 -28.54 -32.17 43.67
N ALA A 237 -29.56 -31.37 43.99
CA ALA A 237 -30.92 -31.88 44.24
C ALA A 237 -31.53 -32.53 42.99
N ALA A 238 -31.36 -31.94 41.81
CA ALA A 238 -31.83 -32.50 40.54
C ALA A 238 -31.12 -33.81 40.18
N PHE A 239 -29.80 -33.89 40.42
CA PHE A 239 -29.03 -35.12 40.22
C PHE A 239 -29.41 -36.22 41.20
N ALA A 240 -29.61 -35.90 42.48
CA ALA A 240 -30.04 -36.87 43.49
C ALA A 240 -31.42 -37.47 43.17
N GLU A 241 -32.34 -36.68 42.62
CA GLU A 241 -33.69 -37.15 42.25
C GLU A 241 -33.70 -37.98 40.95
N MET A 242 -32.65 -37.87 40.11
CA MET A 242 -32.54 -38.62 38.86
C MET A 242 -31.79 -39.96 39.02
N PHE A 243 -30.98 -40.12 40.07
CA PHE A 243 -30.08 -41.27 40.26
C PHE A 243 -30.11 -41.91 41.66
N GLY A 244 -30.96 -41.42 42.57
CA GLY A 244 -31.25 -42.02 43.88
C GLY A 244 -32.52 -42.84 43.86
#